data_AF-A0AB35M3B5-F1
#
_entry.id   AF-A0AB35M3B5-F1
#
_cell.length_a   1.000
_cell.length_b   1.000
_cell.length_c   1.000
_cell.angle_alpha   90.00
_cell.angle_beta   90.00
_cell.angle_gamma   90.00
#
_symmetry.space_group_name_H-M   'P 1'
#
loop_
_entity.id
_entity.type
_entity.pdbx_description
1 polymer ?
#
loop_
_entity_poly.entity_id
_entity_poly.type
_entity_poly.pdbx_seq_one_letter_code
_entity_poly.pdbx_strand_id
1 'polypeptide(L)' 'KRTLKTFDYQAASFQPITLEKGAEMGRFKLGSTAIVLFGPEQIKWSTELNEGTAVEMGQLLATSLKNS' A
#
# COMPACT_ATOMS: atom_id res chain seq x y z
N LYS A 1 28.18 -10.42 12.43
CA LYS A 1 28.51 -9.32 11.46
C LYS A 1 27.27 -9.09 10.59
N ARG A 2 26.58 -7.95 10.69
CA ARG A 2 25.34 -7.70 9.93
C ARG A 2 25.70 -7.21 8.53
N THR A 3 25.45 -8.02 7.51
CA THR A 3 25.74 -7.65 6.11
C THR A 3 24.56 -6.85 5.57
N LEU A 4 24.78 -5.57 5.28
CA LEU A 4 23.81 -4.74 4.58
C LEU A 4 23.64 -5.27 3.15
N LYS A 5 22.39 -5.56 2.76
CA LYS A 5 22.01 -5.84 1.38
C LYS A 5 21.15 -4.70 0.89
N THR A 6 21.63 -3.95 -0.09
CA THR A 6 20.87 -2.90 -0.78
C THR A 6 20.33 -3.50 -2.07
N PHE A 7 19.02 -3.44 -2.27
CA PHE A 7 18.38 -3.79 -3.53
C PHE A 7 17.84 -2.51 -4.15
N ASP A 8 18.36 -2.16 -5.32
CA ASP A 8 17.91 -1.01 -6.09
C ASP A 8 16.92 -1.49 -7.17
N TYR A 9 15.65 -1.11 -7.02
CA TYR A 9 14.58 -1.44 -7.96
C TYR A 9 14.48 -0.43 -9.12
N GLN A 10 15.37 0.56 -9.22
CA GLN A 10 15.24 1.66 -10.18
C GLN A 10 15.65 1.30 -11.62
N ALA A 11 16.38 0.20 -11.86
CA ALA A 11 17.03 -0.03 -13.16
C ALA A 11 16.29 -0.99 -14.12
N ALA A 12 15.32 -1.79 -13.65
CA ALA A 12 14.61 -2.76 -14.50
C ALA A 12 13.11 -2.49 -14.44
N SER A 13 12.62 -1.67 -15.37
CA SER A 13 11.19 -1.55 -15.74
C SER A 13 10.25 -1.05 -14.64
N PHE A 14 10.23 0.28 -14.40
CA PHE A 14 9.00 0.98 -14.01
C PHE A 14 8.02 0.94 -15.18
N GLN A 15 7.49 -0.24 -15.51
CA GLN A 15 6.26 -0.31 -16.28
C GLN A 15 5.11 0.03 -15.32
N PRO A 16 4.17 0.90 -15.71
CA PRO A 16 3.01 1.21 -14.88
C PRO A 16 2.28 -0.09 -14.51
N ILE A 17 2.23 -0.43 -13.23
CA ILE A 17 1.45 -1.57 -12.75
C ILE A 17 -0.02 -1.16 -12.86
N THR A 18 -0.72 -1.75 -13.83
CA THR A 18 -2.16 -1.58 -13.98
C THR A 18 -2.85 -2.76 -13.29
N LEU A 19 -3.63 -2.46 -12.26
CA LEU A 19 -4.46 -3.44 -11.56
C LEU A 19 -5.92 -3.07 -11.78
N GLU A 20 -6.74 -4.06 -12.12
CA GLU A 20 -8.18 -3.89 -12.06
C GLU A 20 -8.62 -3.63 -10.61
N LYS A 21 -9.78 -3.00 -10.44
CA LYS A 21 -10.33 -2.75 -9.11
C LYS A 21 -10.51 -4.09 -8.36
N GLY A 22 -9.82 -4.23 -7.24
CA GLY A 22 -9.85 -5.45 -6.42
C GLY A 22 -8.83 -6.52 -6.82
N ALA A 23 -8.00 -6.29 -7.83
CA ALA A 23 -6.92 -7.21 -8.18
C ALA A 23 -5.82 -7.22 -7.09
N GLU A 24 -5.30 -8.41 -6.80
CA GLU A 24 -4.22 -8.62 -5.83
C GLU A 24 -2.89 -8.14 -6.42
N MET A 25 -2.24 -7.17 -5.76
CA MET A 25 -0.92 -6.66 -6.17
C MET A 25 0.21 -7.67 -5.85
N GLY A 26 0.00 -8.54 -4.87
CA GLY A 26 0.92 -9.58 -4.47
C GLY A 26 0.73 -10.03 -3.03
N ARG A 27 1.44 -11.09 -2.66
CA ARG A 27 1.38 -11.71 -1.33
C ARG A 27 2.72 -11.60 -0.61
N PHE A 28 2.70 -11.03 0.58
CA PHE A 28 3.85 -10.91 1.45
C PHE A 28 4.18 -12.27 2.12
N LYS A 29 5.38 -12.83 1.89
CA LYS A 29 5.71 -14.22 2.28
C LYS A 29 6.13 -14.43 3.75
N LEU A 30 6.34 -13.40 4.57
CA LEU A 30 7.01 -13.55 5.88
C LEU A 30 6.53 -12.58 6.99
N GLY A 31 5.25 -12.19 7.00
CA GLY A 31 4.74 -11.21 7.97
C GLY A 31 5.35 -9.83 7.71
N SER A 32 4.87 -9.18 6.67
CA SER A 32 5.44 -7.92 6.20
C SER A 32 4.55 -6.75 6.60
N THR A 33 5.15 -5.71 7.14
CA THR A 33 4.47 -4.43 7.33
C THR A 33 4.31 -3.76 5.96
N ALA A 34 3.08 -3.42 5.60
CA ALA A 34 2.81 -2.52 4.49
C ALA A 34 2.75 -1.08 5.01
N ILE A 35 3.45 -0.16 4.33
CA ILE A 35 3.31 1.28 4.55
C ILE A 35 2.66 1.84 3.29
N VAL A 36 1.47 2.42 3.44
CA VAL A 36 0.69 3.00 2.32
C VAL A 36 0.74 4.52 2.44
N LEU A 37 1.20 5.20 1.38
CA LEU A 37 1.37 6.65 1.34
C LEU A 37 0.53 7.25 0.23
N PHE A 38 -0.08 8.40 0.50
CA PHE A 38 -0.80 9.20 -0.48
C PHE A 38 -0.27 10.63 -0.44
N GLY A 39 -0.41 11.35 -1.55
CA GLY A 39 -0.15 12.79 -1.57
C GLY A 39 -1.06 13.54 -0.60
N PRO A 40 -0.70 14.79 -0.22
CA PRO A 40 -1.57 15.64 0.57
C PRO A 40 -2.97 15.74 -0.05
N GLU A 41 -3.99 15.65 0.80
CA GLU A 41 -5.40 15.89 0.43
C GLU A 41 -5.94 14.97 -0.68
N GLN A 42 -5.36 13.78 -0.89
CA GLN A 42 -5.83 12.83 -1.91
C GLN A 42 -6.92 11.87 -1.42
N ILE A 43 -6.96 11.62 -0.10
CA ILE A 43 -7.84 10.61 0.49
C ILE A 43 -8.41 11.07 1.84
N LYS A 44 -9.55 10.47 2.19
CA LYS A 44 -10.13 10.49 3.53
C LYS A 44 -10.07 9.09 4.12
N TRP A 45 -9.35 8.93 5.23
CA TRP A 45 -9.27 7.66 5.95
C TRP A 45 -10.63 7.26 6.55
N SER A 46 -10.88 5.95 6.62
CA SER A 46 -12.02 5.42 7.37
C SER A 46 -11.86 5.74 8.86
N THR A 47 -12.93 6.21 9.50
CA THR A 47 -12.93 6.51 10.95
C THR A 47 -12.85 5.26 11.83
N GLU A 48 -13.10 4.09 11.25
CA GLU A 48 -13.03 2.80 11.94
C GLU A 48 -11.58 2.32 12.13
N LEU A 49 -10.62 2.87 11.37
CA LEU A 49 -9.21 2.52 11.50
C LEU A 49 -8.52 3.34 12.58
N ASN A 50 -8.11 2.67 13.64
CA ASN A 50 -7.31 3.23 14.73
C ASN A 50 -6.13 2.30 15.07
N GLU A 51 -5.25 2.74 15.96
CA GLU A 51 -4.16 1.89 16.46
C GLU A 51 -4.69 0.54 16.98
N GLY A 52 -4.04 -0.55 16.58
CA GLY A 52 -4.43 -1.91 16.98
C GLY A 52 -5.66 -2.49 16.27
N THR A 53 -6.30 -1.73 15.36
CA THR A 53 -7.44 -2.24 14.58
C THR A 53 -6.95 -3.35 13.65
N ALA A 54 -7.56 -4.54 13.76
CA ALA A 54 -7.32 -5.63 12.83
C ALA A 54 -7.88 -5.26 11.44
N VAL A 55 -7.13 -5.56 10.38
CA VAL A 55 -7.51 -5.28 9.00
C VAL A 55 -7.68 -6.59 8.23
N GLU A 56 -8.75 -6.68 7.45
CA GLU A 56 -9.04 -7.82 6.58
C GLU A 56 -8.85 -7.48 5.10
N MET A 57 -8.57 -8.50 4.28
CA MET A 57 -8.48 -8.31 2.83
C MET A 57 -9.82 -7.88 2.25
N GLY A 58 -9.80 -6.82 1.43
CA GLY A 58 -11.00 -6.23 0.84
C GLY A 58 -11.72 -5.21 1.73
N GLN A 59 -11.27 -5.02 2.97
CA GLN A 59 -11.80 -3.98 3.86
C GLN A 59 -11.53 -2.58 3.30
N LEU A 60 -12.49 -1.67 3.44
CA LEU A 60 -12.34 -0.28 3.07
C LEU A 60 -11.36 0.42 4.03
N LEU A 61 -10.24 0.92 3.49
CA LEU A 61 -9.28 1.70 4.27
C LEU A 61 -9.50 3.21 4.16
N ALA A 62 -9.82 3.69 2.96
CA ALA A 62 -9.99 5.10 2.68
C ALA A 62 -10.86 5.31 1.42
N THR A 63 -11.43 6.51 1.30
CA THR A 63 -12.09 6.98 0.09
C THR A 63 -11.29 8.09 -0.55
N SER A 64 -11.23 8.14 -1.89
CA SER A 64 -10.61 9.25 -2.61
C SER A 64 -11.36 10.56 -2.37
N LEU A 65 -10.62 11.63 -2.09
CA LEU A 65 -11.13 12.99 -2.17
C LEU A 65 -11.15 13.34 -3.66
N LYS A 66 -12.33 13.37 -4.27
CA LYS A 66 -12.45 13.83 -5.66
C LYS A 66 -12.17 15.33 -5.68
N ASN A 67 -11.15 15.74 -6.43
CA ASN A 67 -11.03 17.14 -6.83
C ASN A 67 -12.06 17.38 -7.94
N SER A 68 -13.08 18.19 -7.63
CA SER A 68 -14.03 18.72 -8.63
C SER A 68 -13.32 19.58 -9.67
#